data_AF-A0A7V9AB07-F1
#
_entry.id   AF-A0A7V9AB07-F1
#
_cell.length_a   1.000
_cell.length_b   1.000
_cell.length_c   1.000
_cell.angle_alpha   90.00
_cell.angle_beta   90.00
_cell.angle_gamma   90.00
#
_symmetry.space_group_name_H-M   'P 1'
#
loop_
_entity.id
_entity.type
_entity.pdbx_description
1 polymer ?
#
loop_
_entity_poly.entity_id
_entity_poly.type
_entity_poly.pdbx_seq_one_letter_code
_entity_poly.pdbx_strand_id
1 'polypeptide(L)'
;MAVTIYGRSVPCLKLPPTPDWLQRHGGELRPDLNPQAAEVWLDGQPLYRLEVRPAWDRYSCAVVDMTNGQRLDDPHSVYPTADEALRGGLEQLRTRLGW
;
A
#
# COMPACT_ATOMS: atom_id res chain seq x y z
N MET A 1 14.74 2.24 6.40
CA MET A 1 14.91 3.19 7.52
C MET A 1 13.99 2.72 8.65
N ALA A 2 14.17 3.15 9.90
CA ALA A 2 13.27 2.77 10.99
C ALA A 2 12.74 4.06 11.61
N VAL A 3 11.43 4.13 11.82
CA VAL A 3 10.79 5.27 12.48
C VAL A 3 10.56 4.89 13.93
N THR A 4 10.85 5.80 14.86
CA THR A 4 10.62 5.57 16.28
C THR A 4 9.29 6.20 16.67
N ILE A 5 8.28 5.37 16.88
CA ILE A 5 6.98 5.80 17.42
C ILE A 5 6.89 5.25 18.85
N TYR A 6 6.68 6.12 19.84
CA TYR A 6 6.61 5.76 21.27
C TYR A 6 7.76 4.83 21.75
N GLY A 7 8.99 5.09 21.30
CA GLY A 7 10.18 4.33 21.73
C GLY A 7 10.34 2.94 21.08
N ARG A 8 9.48 2.55 20.13
CA ARG A 8 9.67 1.34 19.32
C ARG A 8 10.14 1.71 17.93
N SER A 9 11.29 1.17 17.53
CA SER A 9 11.78 1.21 16.16
C SER A 9 10.94 0.25 15.32
N VAL A 10 10.03 0.80 14.53
CA VAL A 10 9.25 0.02 13.57
C VAL A 10 10.00 0.01 12.24
N PRO A 11 10.26 -1.17 11.65
CA PRO A 11 10.86 -1.25 10.32
C PRO A 11 9.89 -0.58 9.35
N CYS A 12 10.30 0.52 8.72
CA CYS A 12 9.45 1.17 7.73
C CYS A 12 9.35 0.23 6.52
N LEU A 13 8.13 0.05 6.02
CA LEU A 13 7.88 -0.56 4.73
C LEU A 13 8.74 0.15 3.70
N LYS A 14 9.52 -0.62 2.96
CA LYS A 14 10.31 -0.08 1.87
C LYS A 14 9.34 0.21 0.73
N LEU A 15 8.99 1.48 0.56
CA LEU A 15 8.15 1.89 -0.56
C LEU A 15 8.91 1.67 -1.88
N PRO A 16 8.28 1.04 -2.88
CA PRO A 16 8.79 1.08 -4.23
C PRO A 16 8.67 2.51 -4.77
N PRO A 17 9.42 2.85 -5.84
CA PRO A 17 9.17 4.08 -6.58
C PRO A 17 7.72 4.11 -7.08
N THR A 18 7.17 5.32 -7.22
CA THR A 18 5.82 5.52 -7.77
C THR A 18 5.74 4.89 -9.16
N PRO A 19 4.80 3.94 -9.41
CA PRO A 19 4.65 3.31 -10.71
C PRO A 19 4.37 4.32 -11.83
N ASP A 20 4.87 4.09 -13.04
CA ASP A 20 4.66 4.99 -14.19
C ASP A 20 3.18 5.21 -14.50
N TRP A 21 2.36 4.16 -14.38
CA TRP A 21 0.91 4.28 -14.58
C TRP A 21 0.31 5.24 -13.56
N LEU A 22 0.72 5.17 -12.30
CA LEU A 22 0.20 6.04 -11.25
C LEU A 22 0.60 7.49 -11.52
N GLN A 23 1.86 7.72 -11.92
CA GLN A 23 2.35 9.05 -12.31
C GLN A 23 1.59 9.63 -13.52
N ARG A 24 1.26 8.81 -14.52
CA ARG A 24 0.47 9.24 -15.70
C ARG A 24 -0.93 9.72 -15.33
N HIS A 25 -1.50 9.18 -14.26
CA HIS A 25 -2.80 9.58 -13.73
C HIS A 25 -2.69 10.69 -12.67
N GLY A 26 -1.54 11.39 -12.59
CA GLY A 26 -1.32 12.46 -11.61
C GLY A 26 -1.22 11.96 -10.17
N GLY A 27 -0.93 10.67 -10.00
CA GLY A 27 -0.85 10.02 -8.71
C GLY A 27 0.56 9.91 -8.15
N GLU A 28 0.63 9.84 -6.83
CA GLU A 28 1.85 9.70 -6.06
C GLU A 28 1.68 8.59 -5.02
N LEU A 29 2.73 7.79 -4.81
CA LEU A 29 2.79 6.82 -3.72
C LEU A 29 3.55 7.46 -2.55
N ARG A 30 2.91 7.58 -1.40
CA ARG A 30 3.47 8.20 -0.19
C ARG A 30 3.48 7.22 0.97
N PRO A 31 4.47 7.30 1.88
CA PRO A 31 4.44 6.52 3.12
C PRO A 31 3.36 7.06 4.07
N ASP A 32 2.65 6.16 4.75
CA ASP A 32 1.66 6.51 5.77
C ASP A 32 2.30 6.73 7.15
N LEU A 33 1.54 7.27 8.11
CA LEU A 33 1.92 7.29 9.53
C LEU A 33 2.12 5.88 10.10
N ASN A 34 1.37 4.90 9.58
CA ASN A 34 1.61 3.50 9.87
C ASN A 34 2.84 3.03 9.07
N PRO A 35 3.91 2.56 9.75
CA PRO A 35 5.14 2.08 9.10
C PRO A 35 4.92 0.91 8.15
N GLN A 36 3.78 0.21 8.24
CA GLN A 36 3.43 -0.91 7.35
C GLN A 36 2.40 -0.52 6.27
N ALA A 37 2.06 0.76 6.15
CA ALA A 37 1.12 1.24 5.16
C ALA A 37 1.72 2.30 4.23
N ALA A 38 1.11 2.40 3.06
CA ALA A 38 1.37 3.39 2.03
C ALA A 38 0.04 4.01 1.61
N GLU A 39 0.06 5.27 1.21
CA GLU A 39 -1.09 5.98 0.67
C GLU A 39 -0.87 6.27 -0.81
N VAL A 40 -1.90 6.05 -1.60
CA VAL A 40 -1.97 6.51 -2.99
C VAL A 40 -2.72 7.82 -3.00
N TRP A 41 -1.97 8.85 -3.35
CA TRP A 41 -2.45 10.19 -3.53
C TRP A 41 -2.80 10.40 -4.99
N LEU A 42 -3.96 10.96 -5.27
CA LEU A 42 -4.44 11.34 -6.61
C LEU A 42 -5.03 12.73 -6.49
N ASP A 43 -4.71 13.63 -7.42
CA ASP A 43 -5.15 15.03 -7.39
C ASP A 43 -4.88 15.74 -6.04
N GLY A 44 -3.78 15.38 -5.39
CA GLY A 44 -3.40 15.96 -4.09
C GLY A 44 -4.22 15.48 -2.90
N GLN A 45 -5.03 14.43 -3.04
CA GLN A 45 -5.82 13.82 -1.98
C GLN A 45 -5.46 12.34 -1.79
N PRO A 46 -5.40 11.83 -0.56
CA PRO A 46 -5.13 10.42 -0.33
C PRO A 46 -6.43 9.63 -0.56
N LEU A 47 -6.52 8.90 -1.68
CA LEU A 47 -7.74 8.19 -2.07
C LEU A 47 -7.70 6.72 -1.67
N TYR A 48 -6.52 6.10 -1.69
CA TYR A 48 -6.36 4.69 -1.35
C TYR A 48 -5.25 4.49 -0.34
N ARG A 49 -5.42 3.52 0.55
CA ARG A 49 -4.40 3.08 1.49
C ARG A 49 -4.08 1.62 1.25
N LEU A 50 -2.80 1.32 1.07
CA LEU A 50 -2.26 -0.02 0.98
C LEU A 50 -1.59 -0.36 2.31
N GLU A 51 -2.12 -1.35 3.02
CA GLU A 51 -1.59 -1.79 4.29
C GLU A 51 -1.07 -3.21 4.16
N VAL A 52 0.24 -3.39 4.33
CA VAL A 52 0.87 -4.71 4.33
C VAL A 52 0.70 -5.33 5.71
N ARG A 53 0.08 -6.51 5.74
CA ARG A 53 -0.16 -7.26 6.97
C ARG A 53 0.58 -8.60 6.94
N PRO A 54 1.21 -9.03 8.04
CA PRO A 54 1.70 -10.39 8.14
C PRO A 54 0.52 -11.37 8.20
N ALA A 55 0.61 -12.47 7.44
CA ALA A 55 -0.38 -13.54 7.35
C ALA A 55 0.34 -14.89 7.50
N TRP A 56 0.50 -15.34 8.75
CA TRP A 56 1.34 -16.48 9.13
C TRP A 56 2.79 -16.35 8.62
N ASP A 57 3.19 -17.22 7.70
CA ASP A 57 4.53 -17.28 7.10
C ASP A 57 4.64 -16.40 5.83
N ARG A 58 3.57 -15.66 5.52
CA ARG A 58 3.42 -14.83 4.32
C ARG A 58 2.99 -13.42 4.70
N TYR A 59 2.76 -12.60 3.68
CA TYR A 59 2.27 -11.24 3.78
C TYR A 59 1.03 -11.09 2.91
N SER A 60 0.06 -10.31 3.36
CA SER A 60 -1.07 -9.86 2.55
C SER A 60 -1.05 -8.34 2.43
N CYS A 61 -1.74 -7.81 1.44
CA CYS A 61 -1.89 -6.37 1.26
C CYS A 61 -3.36 -6.00 1.22
N ALA A 62 -3.78 -5.20 2.19
CA ALA A 62 -5.12 -4.64 2.25
C ALA A 62 -5.15 -3.33 1.46
N VAL A 63 -5.99 -3.24 0.44
CA VAL A 63 -6.19 -2.01 -0.35
C VAL A 63 -7.53 -1.44 0.06
N VAL A 64 -7.51 -0.32 0.76
CA VAL A 64 -8.71 0.34 1.28
C VAL A 64 -8.93 1.63 0.52
N ASP A 65 -10.11 1.78 -0.07
CA ASP A 65 -10.60 3.06 -0.55
C ASP A 65 -10.93 3.94 0.65
N MET A 66 -10.28 5.09 0.77
CA MET A 66 -10.45 6.00 1.90
C MET A 66 -11.65 6.94 1.74
N THR A 67 -12.23 7.02 0.54
CA THR A 67 -13.44 7.81 0.30
C THR A 67 -14.68 7.11 0.83
N ASN A 68 -14.75 5.78 0.71
CA ASN A 68 -15.90 4.97 1.11
C ASN A 68 -15.58 3.90 2.17
N GLY A 69 -14.31 3.72 2.54
CA GLY A 69 -13.85 2.71 3.50
C GLY A 69 -13.86 1.27 2.95
N GLN A 70 -14.14 1.08 1.66
CA GLN A 70 -14.30 -0.25 1.06
C GLN A 70 -12.94 -0.89 0.77
N ARG A 71 -12.84 -2.21 1.00
CA ARG A 71 -11.67 -3.00 0.58
C ARG A 71 -11.76 -3.38 -0.89
N LEU A 72 -10.71 -3.05 -1.64
CA LEU A 72 -10.54 -3.35 -3.05
C LEU A 72 -9.56 -4.51 -3.27
N ASP A 73 -8.83 -4.93 -2.24
CA ASP A 73 -7.97 -6.11 -2.29
C ASP A 73 -8.75 -7.42 -2.41
N ASP A 74 -8.08 -8.43 -2.96
CA ASP A 74 -8.48 -9.82 -2.85
C ASP A 74 -7.99 -10.40 -1.50
N PRO A 75 -8.90 -10.86 -0.63
CA PRO A 75 -8.55 -11.31 0.72
C PRO A 75 -7.72 -12.62 0.73
N HIS A 76 -7.63 -13.34 -0.39
CA HIS A 76 -6.85 -14.58 -0.49
C HIS A 76 -5.45 -14.36 -1.05
N SER A 77 -5.13 -13.14 -1.50
CA SER A 77 -3.82 -12.82 -2.05
C SER A 77 -2.77 -12.75 -0.94
N VAL A 78 -1.86 -13.73 -0.97
CA VAL A 78 -0.71 -13.85 -0.05
C VAL A 78 0.59 -13.91 -0.84
N TYR A 79 1.61 -13.24 -0.31
CA TYR A 79 2.90 -12.99 -0.93
C TYR A 79 4.01 -13.43 0.02
N PRO A 80 5.17 -13.86 -0.47
CA PRO A 80 6.24 -14.35 0.39
C PRO A 80 7.00 -13.22 1.10
N THR A 81 6.92 -11.98 0.63
CA THR A 81 7.57 -10.82 1.25
C THR A 81 6.66 -9.59 1.31
N ALA A 82 6.97 -8.66 2.22
CA ALA A 82 6.23 -7.40 2.36
C ALA A 82 6.31 -6.49 1.10
N ASP A 83 7.46 -6.49 0.41
CA ASP A 83 7.65 -5.71 -0.83
C ASP A 83 6.78 -6.29 -1.97
N GLU A 84 6.73 -7.61 -2.11
CA GLU A 84 5.85 -8.26 -3.09
C GLU A 84 4.37 -8.09 -2.73
N ALA A 85 4.02 -8.09 -1.44
CA ALA A 85 2.66 -7.79 -1.01
C ALA A 85 2.24 -6.39 -1.43
N LEU A 86 3.09 -5.39 -1.21
CA LEU A 86 2.81 -4.01 -1.61
C LEU A 86 2.67 -3.88 -3.13
N ARG A 87 3.56 -4.50 -3.91
CA ARG A 87 3.47 -4.51 -5.38
C ARG A 87 2.20 -5.20 -5.87
N GLY A 88 1.86 -6.34 -5.30
CA GLY A 88 0.63 -7.06 -5.63
C GLY A 88 -0.63 -6.29 -5.25
N GLY A 89 -0.61 -5.54 -4.13
CA GLY A 89 -1.68 -4.61 -3.77
C GLY A 89 -1.85 -3.48 -4.80
N LEU A 90 -0.74 -2.88 -5.26
CA LEU A 90 -0.75 -1.85 -6.29
C LEU A 90 -1.31 -2.37 -7.62
N GLU A 91 -0.92 -3.58 -8.04
CA GLU A 91 -1.44 -4.19 -9.27
C GLU A 91 -2.93 -4.54 -9.16
N GLN A 92 -3.40 -4.97 -7.98
CA GLN A 92 -4.82 -5.18 -7.74
C GLN A 92 -5.60 -3.87 -7.80
N LEU A 93 -5.09 -2.80 -7.18
CA LEU A 93 -5.67 -1.46 -7.27
C LEU A 93 -5.77 -1.01 -8.73
N ARG A 94 -4.67 -1.10 -9.48
CA ARG A 94 -4.60 -0.78 -10.90
C ARG A 94 -5.66 -1.54 -11.71
N THR A 95 -5.76 -2.85 -11.50
CA THR A 95 -6.75 -3.71 -12.16
C THR A 95 -8.19 -3.28 -11.83
N ARG A 96 -8.46 -2.89 -10.57
CA ARG A 96 -9.78 -2.41 -10.15
C ARG A 96 -10.13 -1.05 -10.73
N LEU A 97 -9.14 -0.18 -10.93
CA LEU A 97 -9.32 1.13 -11.57
C LEU A 97 -9.40 1.04 -13.10
N GLY A 98 -8.97 -0.10 -13.69
CA GLY A 98 -8.97 -0.32 -15.13
C GLY A 98 -7.83 0.39 -15.87
N TRP A 99 -6.69 0.60 -15.20
CA TRP A 99 -5.50 1.28 -15.73
C TRP A 99 -4.39 0.29 -16.17
#